data_AF-A0A6N6P7V3-F1
#
_entry.id   AF-A0A6N6P7V3-F1
#
_cell.length_a   1.000
_cell.length_b   1.000
_cell.length_c   1.000
_cell.angle_alpha   90.00
_cell.angle_beta   90.00
_cell.angle_gamma   90.00
#
_symmetry.space_group_name_H-M   'P 1'
#
loop_
_entity.id
_entity.type
_entity.pdbx_description
1 polymer ?
#
loop_
_entity_poly.entity_id
_entity_poly.type
_entity_poly.pdbx_seq_one_letter_code
_entity_poly.pdbx_strand_id
1 'polypeptide(L)'
;MTIAAECGRGAGRVPLRGGEPCTAGFSLSIGKRAGRRSPLSSFELTKREEPGSWRGMDWITHAAVGAALGELMLGKRLGNRALSWGLLVGIAPDLLDSLWMLCLSTSGQLAQTGVASHSPLVLLAMVLVLPRASANLWRQAKVTRVQAGGFIAAGWGAHLVVDSLRLPGVQVLWPYPGARVGIWLLDKGDGGLALPLVVMLLSLLWLRGKQAQARRRRRWWWGVGLSGGYLALALLGKWAASAGFAADLARRGISYARLTESPTPWNLLLWRGLVDRGDEIWVAYRSPFEWHTTPLRWTVFPRQRQAFTPLAGGPDAKRIAAFAQDWWIARPNKSGIWLADLRGGEYRQWGERKGMVDIRLQHAWQLAAQAAGDPLHPIFIKMQTGGETARRLLQRSLGERDAWDAIPRLAGVPGALPELLRVVE
;
A
#
# COMPACT_ATOMS: atom_id res chain seq x y z
N MET A 1 -24.22 -39.58 40.64
CA MET A 1 -25.03 -40.79 40.95
C MET A 1 -25.37 -41.42 39.61
N THR A 2 -24.93 -42.66 39.44
CA THR A 2 -24.99 -43.61 38.30
C THR A 2 -26.28 -43.45 37.47
N ILE A 3 -26.32 -43.56 36.13
CA ILE A 3 -26.21 -44.79 35.33
C ILE A 3 -26.01 -44.44 33.84
N ALA A 4 -25.16 -45.23 33.18
CA ALA A 4 -24.93 -45.27 31.73
C ALA A 4 -25.94 -46.16 30.99
N ALA A 5 -26.11 -45.95 29.68
CA ALA A 5 -26.54 -47.01 28.76
C ALA A 5 -25.98 -46.75 27.35
N GLU A 6 -25.01 -47.58 26.96
CA GLU A 6 -24.64 -47.88 25.57
C GLU A 6 -25.59 -48.94 25.01
N CYS A 7 -25.95 -48.81 23.72
CA CYS A 7 -26.23 -49.90 22.78
C CYS A 7 -26.46 -49.24 21.40
N GLY A 8 -25.99 -49.65 20.24
CA GLY A 8 -25.24 -50.81 19.77
C GLY A 8 -25.13 -50.68 18.24
N ARG A 9 -24.05 -51.21 17.66
CA ARG A 9 -23.77 -51.19 16.20
C ARG A 9 -24.69 -52.16 15.45
N GLY A 10 -25.01 -51.87 14.19
CA GLY A 10 -25.57 -52.86 13.26
C GLY A 10 -25.65 -52.36 11.83
N ALA A 11 -24.89 -52.99 10.93
CA ALA A 11 -24.76 -52.68 9.51
C ALA A 11 -25.95 -53.17 8.66
N GLY A 12 -26.18 -52.56 7.49
CA GLY A 12 -27.11 -53.08 6.49
C GLY A 12 -27.17 -52.22 5.22
N ARG A 13 -27.14 -52.88 4.05
CA ARG A 13 -26.91 -52.34 2.70
C ARG A 13 -28.16 -51.67 2.07
N VAL A 14 -27.88 -50.76 1.12
CA VAL A 14 -28.70 -50.16 0.02
C VAL A 14 -29.43 -51.29 -0.78
N PRO A 15 -30.52 -51.11 -1.60
CA PRO A 15 -30.79 -49.91 -2.43
C PRO A 15 -32.24 -49.55 -2.92
N LEU A 16 -32.29 -48.43 -3.68
CA LEU A 16 -33.19 -48.05 -4.80
C LEU A 16 -34.48 -47.19 -4.60
N ARG A 17 -34.46 -46.08 -5.37
CA ARG A 17 -35.51 -45.40 -6.17
C ARG A 17 -36.57 -44.51 -5.50
N GLY A 18 -36.57 -43.23 -5.93
CA GLY A 18 -37.75 -42.59 -6.54
C GLY A 18 -38.24 -41.28 -5.91
N GLY A 19 -38.18 -40.19 -6.68
CA GLY A 19 -39.20 -39.12 -6.69
C GLY A 19 -39.01 -37.90 -5.77
N GLU A 20 -38.75 -36.74 -6.35
CA GLU A 20 -38.91 -35.37 -5.80
C GLU A 20 -40.41 -35.03 -5.52
N PRO A 21 -40.83 -33.82 -5.01
CA PRO A 21 -40.09 -32.58 -4.72
C PRO A 21 -40.44 -31.82 -3.41
N CYS A 22 -39.62 -30.79 -3.16
CA CYS A 22 -39.77 -29.57 -2.37
C CYS A 22 -41.14 -29.23 -1.73
N THR A 23 -41.14 -28.97 -0.42
CA THR A 23 -42.02 -27.98 0.21
C THR A 23 -41.23 -27.07 1.14
N ALA A 24 -41.31 -25.77 0.88
CA ALA A 24 -40.76 -24.70 1.69
C ALA A 24 -41.61 -24.51 2.94
N GLY A 25 -41.02 -24.66 4.13
CA GLY A 25 -41.65 -24.36 5.41
C GLY A 25 -40.99 -23.14 6.05
N PHE A 26 -41.62 -21.97 5.92
CA PHE A 26 -41.35 -20.82 6.78
C PHE A 26 -41.94 -21.08 8.17
N SER A 27 -41.14 -20.95 9.23
CA SER A 27 -41.64 -20.85 10.60
C SER A 27 -41.09 -19.59 11.25
N LEU A 28 -41.99 -18.64 11.51
CA LEU A 28 -41.76 -17.44 12.30
C LEU A 28 -41.86 -17.83 13.79
N SER A 29 -40.83 -17.55 14.59
CA SER A 29 -40.93 -17.60 16.04
C SER A 29 -40.48 -16.27 16.63
N ILE A 30 -41.46 -15.52 17.14
CA ILE A 30 -41.27 -14.33 17.97
C ILE A 30 -41.17 -14.80 19.42
N GLY A 31 -40.01 -14.63 20.04
CA GLY A 31 -39.79 -14.89 21.46
C GLY A 31 -39.13 -13.69 22.14
N LYS A 32 -39.93 -12.86 22.83
CA LYS A 32 -39.44 -11.87 23.80
C LYS A 32 -38.86 -12.60 25.01
N ARG A 33 -37.57 -12.37 25.33
CA ARG A 33 -37.06 -12.43 26.72
C ARG A 33 -36.05 -11.32 26.95
N ALA A 34 -36.37 -10.46 27.91
CA ALA A 34 -35.43 -9.57 28.56
C ALA A 34 -34.47 -10.40 29.43
N GLY A 35 -33.17 -10.15 29.30
CA GLY A 35 -32.12 -10.75 30.10
C GLY A 35 -30.86 -9.89 30.02
N ARG A 36 -30.32 -9.52 31.18
CA ARG A 36 -29.09 -8.72 31.36
C ARG A 36 -27.98 -9.22 30.44
N ARG A 37 -27.45 -8.33 29.57
CA ARG A 37 -26.24 -8.60 28.79
C ARG A 37 -24.99 -8.32 29.64
N SER A 38 -24.21 -9.36 29.89
CA SER A 38 -22.80 -9.27 30.25
C SER A 38 -22.00 -8.58 29.13
N PRO A 39 -20.93 -7.81 29.42
CA PRO A 39 -20.20 -7.04 28.42
C PRO A 39 -19.10 -7.90 27.77
N LEU A 40 -19.47 -9.04 27.18
CA LEU A 40 -18.56 -9.89 26.39
C LEU A 40 -19.34 -10.57 25.26
N SER A 41 -20.01 -9.79 24.41
CA SER A 41 -20.62 -10.32 23.19
C SER A 41 -19.55 -10.48 22.10
N SER A 42 -19.13 -11.74 21.89
CA SER A 42 -18.87 -12.37 20.59
C SER A 42 -18.26 -11.48 19.50
N PHE A 43 -16.93 -11.50 19.43
CA PHE A 43 -16.16 -11.05 18.27
C PHE A 43 -16.25 -12.10 17.16
N GLU A 44 -17.10 -11.87 16.18
CA GLU A 44 -16.94 -12.43 14.85
C GLU A 44 -16.59 -11.25 13.93
N LEU A 45 -15.36 -11.25 13.42
CA LEU A 45 -15.07 -10.51 12.20
C LEU A 45 -15.84 -11.23 11.09
N THR A 46 -16.96 -10.62 10.70
CA THR A 46 -17.82 -11.08 9.61
C THR A 46 -17.01 -11.40 8.35
N LYS A 47 -17.23 -12.62 7.86
CA LYS A 47 -16.88 -13.18 6.53
C LYS A 47 -15.39 -13.18 6.14
N ARG A 48 -14.86 -14.39 5.91
CA ARG A 48 -13.74 -14.61 4.98
C ARG A 48 -14.14 -14.00 3.63
N GLU A 49 -13.61 -12.84 3.32
CA GLU A 49 -13.66 -12.29 1.97
C GLU A 49 -12.42 -12.75 1.19
N GLU A 50 -12.63 -12.99 -0.10
CA GLU A 50 -11.68 -13.56 -1.06
C GLU A 50 -10.30 -12.87 -1.02
N PRO A 51 -9.19 -13.63 -1.19
CA PRO A 51 -7.85 -13.07 -1.17
C PRO A 51 -7.59 -12.28 -2.46
N GLY A 52 -7.83 -10.97 -2.43
CA GLY A 52 -7.56 -10.16 -3.61
C GLY A 52 -7.73 -8.67 -3.41
N SER A 53 -6.71 -7.98 -2.88
CA SER A 53 -6.44 -6.56 -3.23
C SER A 53 -5.12 -5.97 -2.68
N TRP A 54 -4.17 -6.78 -2.17
CA TRP A 54 -2.78 -6.28 -2.00
C TRP A 54 -2.09 -5.94 -3.34
N ARG A 55 -2.73 -6.27 -4.47
CA ARG A 55 -2.29 -6.00 -5.85
C ARG A 55 -2.63 -4.59 -6.35
N GLY A 56 -2.68 -3.59 -5.48
CA GLY A 56 -2.74 -2.20 -5.96
C GLY A 56 -1.38 -1.80 -6.52
N MET A 57 -0.86 -2.48 -7.54
CA MET A 57 0.35 -2.08 -8.26
C MET A 57 0.00 -0.91 -9.17
N ASP A 58 0.85 0.10 -9.17
CA ASP A 58 0.59 1.31 -9.94
C ASP A 58 1.07 1.13 -11.38
N TRP A 59 0.40 0.21 -12.07
CA TRP A 59 0.68 -0.10 -13.47
C TRP A 59 0.51 1.13 -14.36
N ILE A 60 -0.37 2.06 -13.98
CA ILE A 60 -0.68 3.25 -14.78
C ILE A 60 0.52 4.19 -14.81
N THR A 61 1.12 4.51 -13.66
CA THR A 61 2.31 5.37 -13.63
C THR A 61 3.46 4.73 -14.40
N HIS A 62 3.77 3.46 -14.16
CA HIS A 62 4.89 2.80 -14.83
C HIS A 62 4.65 2.65 -16.34
N ALA A 63 3.42 2.34 -16.76
CA ALA A 63 3.02 2.35 -18.16
C ALA A 63 3.22 3.73 -18.80
N ALA A 64 2.77 4.79 -18.12
CA ALA A 64 2.81 6.14 -18.65
C ALA A 64 4.24 6.69 -18.76
N VAL A 65 5.07 6.48 -17.73
CA VAL A 65 6.50 6.82 -17.73
C VAL A 65 7.24 6.03 -18.81
N GLY A 66 7.01 4.72 -18.89
CA GLY A 66 7.61 3.87 -19.91
C GLY A 66 7.24 4.31 -21.34
N ALA A 67 5.95 4.59 -21.59
CA ALA A 67 5.48 5.07 -22.89
C ALA A 67 6.06 6.45 -23.25
N ALA A 68 6.22 7.35 -22.27
CA ALA A 68 6.86 8.64 -22.47
C ALA A 68 8.34 8.48 -22.86
N LEU A 69 9.07 7.54 -22.25
CA LEU A 69 10.45 7.22 -22.65
C LEU A 69 10.51 6.56 -24.03
N GLY A 70 9.55 5.70 -24.35
CA GLY A 70 9.38 5.11 -25.69
C GLY A 70 9.25 6.19 -26.77
N GLU A 71 8.39 7.18 -26.54
CA GLU A 71 8.25 8.34 -27.43
C GLU A 71 9.58 9.09 -27.60
N LEU A 72 10.25 9.39 -26.49
CA LEU A 72 11.50 10.17 -26.50
C LEU A 72 12.60 9.46 -27.29
N MET A 73 12.80 8.17 -27.04
CA MET A 73 13.96 7.42 -27.52
C MET A 73 13.72 6.79 -28.89
N LEU A 74 12.53 6.22 -29.12
CA LEU A 74 12.21 5.43 -30.30
C LEU A 74 11.05 5.99 -31.13
N GLY A 75 10.36 7.05 -30.68
CA GLY A 75 9.20 7.63 -31.36
C GLY A 75 9.48 8.05 -32.81
N LYS A 76 10.67 8.56 -33.12
CA LYS A 76 11.07 8.92 -34.50
C LYS A 76 11.12 7.73 -35.46
N ARG A 77 11.38 6.52 -34.95
CA ARG A 77 11.58 5.30 -35.76
C ARG A 77 10.37 4.38 -35.75
N LEU A 78 9.73 4.25 -34.60
CA LEU A 78 8.61 3.33 -34.38
C LEU A 78 7.25 4.04 -34.33
N GLY A 79 7.21 5.37 -34.31
CA GLY A 79 5.96 6.13 -34.21
C GLY A 79 5.14 5.72 -33.00
N ASN A 80 3.85 5.46 -33.20
CA ASN A 80 2.94 5.04 -32.12
C ASN A 80 3.31 3.67 -31.51
N ARG A 81 4.00 2.80 -32.24
CA ARG A 81 4.48 1.52 -31.67
C ARG A 81 5.51 1.76 -30.56
N ALA A 82 6.23 2.88 -30.59
CA ALA A 82 7.17 3.24 -29.52
C ALA A 82 6.46 3.42 -28.17
N LEU A 83 5.23 3.96 -28.20
CA LEU A 83 4.40 4.14 -27.00
C LEU A 83 4.03 2.79 -26.39
N SER A 84 3.56 1.85 -27.23
CA SER A 84 3.19 0.50 -26.79
C SER A 84 4.38 -0.27 -26.24
N TRP A 85 5.54 -0.21 -26.92
CA TRP A 85 6.76 -0.82 -26.40
C TRP A 85 7.23 -0.17 -25.11
N GLY A 86 7.10 1.15 -25.00
CA GLY A 86 7.42 1.89 -23.78
C GLY A 86 6.56 1.46 -22.61
N LEU A 87 5.24 1.36 -22.81
CA LEU A 87 4.31 0.85 -21.82
C LEU A 87 4.72 -0.54 -21.35
N LEU A 88 4.96 -1.47 -22.28
CA LEU A 88 5.34 -2.84 -21.96
C LEU A 88 6.64 -2.92 -21.16
N VAL A 89 7.67 -2.17 -21.57
CA VAL A 89 8.94 -2.10 -20.84
C VAL A 89 8.73 -1.50 -19.45
N GLY A 90 7.88 -0.48 -19.33
CA GLY A 90 7.56 0.18 -18.06
C GLY A 90 6.89 -0.75 -17.05
N ILE A 91 5.91 -1.56 -17.48
CA ILE A 91 5.18 -2.48 -16.57
C ILE A 91 5.90 -3.82 -16.35
N ALA A 92 6.96 -4.12 -17.11
CA ALA A 92 7.60 -5.43 -17.09
C ALA A 92 8.11 -5.87 -15.70
N PRO A 93 8.81 -5.02 -14.91
CA PRO A 93 9.28 -5.42 -13.58
C PRO A 93 8.13 -5.86 -12.66
N ASP A 94 7.05 -5.07 -12.66
CA ASP A 94 5.82 -5.34 -11.94
C ASP A 94 5.16 -6.65 -12.36
N LEU A 95 5.09 -6.91 -13.67
CA LEU A 95 4.53 -8.15 -14.20
C LEU A 95 5.37 -9.38 -13.77
N LEU A 96 6.69 -9.26 -13.79
CA LEU A 96 7.60 -10.31 -13.33
C LEU A 96 7.40 -10.60 -11.84
N ASP A 97 7.32 -9.56 -11.00
CA ASP A 97 7.01 -9.71 -9.58
C ASP A 97 5.65 -10.38 -9.39
N SER A 98 4.61 -9.94 -10.12
CA SER A 98 3.26 -10.52 -10.01
C SER A 98 3.22 -12.02 -10.31
N LEU A 99 3.93 -12.46 -11.36
CA LEU A 99 4.01 -13.87 -11.71
C LEU A 99 4.76 -14.67 -10.65
N TRP A 100 5.84 -14.11 -10.11
CA TRP A 100 6.60 -14.73 -9.02
C TRP A 100 5.78 -14.86 -7.73
N MET A 101 4.96 -13.84 -7.40
CA MET A 101 4.11 -13.84 -6.21
C MET A 101 3.08 -14.98 -6.20
N LEU A 102 2.65 -15.49 -7.37
CA LEU A 102 1.71 -16.62 -7.45
C LEU A 102 2.27 -17.90 -6.83
N CYS A 103 3.58 -18.01 -6.70
CA CYS A 103 4.27 -19.17 -6.14
C CYS A 103 4.59 -19.04 -4.63
N LEU A 104 4.19 -17.94 -3.98
CA LEU A 104 4.60 -17.60 -2.62
C LEU A 104 3.41 -17.54 -1.64
N SER A 105 3.67 -17.90 -0.37
CA SER A 105 2.76 -17.59 0.75
C SER A 105 2.62 -16.08 0.96
N THR A 106 1.60 -15.63 1.68
CA THR A 106 1.34 -14.21 1.95
C THR A 106 2.56 -13.51 2.55
N SER A 107 3.22 -14.15 3.52
CA SER A 107 4.45 -13.60 4.10
C SER A 107 5.62 -13.56 3.09
N GLY A 108 5.68 -14.54 2.19
CA GLY A 108 6.65 -14.58 1.10
C GLY A 108 6.41 -13.45 0.09
N GLN A 109 5.15 -13.18 -0.24
CA GLN A 109 4.77 -12.07 -1.12
C GLN A 109 5.20 -10.72 -0.51
N LEU A 110 4.94 -10.50 0.78
CA LEU A 110 5.43 -9.29 1.47
C LEU A 110 6.95 -9.18 1.44
N ALA A 111 7.66 -10.28 1.70
CA ALA A 111 9.11 -10.30 1.70
C ALA A 111 9.71 -9.97 0.33
N GLN A 112 9.06 -10.40 -0.76
CA GLN A 112 9.57 -10.23 -2.13
C GLN A 112 9.05 -8.97 -2.84
N THR A 113 8.04 -8.28 -2.30
CA THR A 113 7.43 -7.09 -2.93
C THR A 113 8.49 -6.03 -3.19
N GLY A 114 8.76 -5.64 -4.44
CA GLY A 114 9.73 -4.58 -4.75
C GLY A 114 11.19 -4.96 -4.47
N VAL A 115 11.52 -6.27 -4.55
CA VAL A 115 12.86 -6.79 -4.21
C VAL A 115 13.58 -7.32 -5.44
N ALA A 116 13.23 -8.50 -5.94
CA ALA A 116 14.02 -9.18 -6.97
C ALA A 116 13.93 -8.45 -8.32
N SER A 117 12.73 -8.21 -8.84
CA SER A 117 12.54 -7.54 -10.15
C SER A 117 12.92 -6.06 -10.15
N HIS A 118 13.14 -5.49 -8.97
CA HIS A 118 13.49 -4.09 -8.74
C HIS A 118 14.97 -3.92 -8.33
N SER A 119 15.79 -4.94 -8.54
CA SER A 119 17.23 -4.87 -8.26
C SER A 119 18.01 -4.39 -9.51
N PRO A 120 19.02 -3.51 -9.36
CA PRO A 120 19.93 -3.15 -10.45
C PRO A 120 20.66 -4.36 -11.03
N LEU A 121 20.84 -5.43 -10.25
CA LEU A 121 21.43 -6.68 -10.72
C LEU A 121 20.54 -7.36 -11.78
N VAL A 122 19.24 -7.49 -11.50
CA VAL A 122 18.27 -8.03 -12.46
C VAL A 122 18.14 -7.10 -13.66
N LEU A 123 18.11 -5.78 -13.45
CA LEU A 123 18.14 -4.80 -14.54
C LEU A 123 19.36 -5.00 -15.44
N LEU A 124 20.55 -5.13 -14.86
CA LEU A 124 21.79 -5.35 -15.61
C LEU A 124 21.72 -6.65 -16.42
N ALA A 125 21.29 -7.75 -15.80
CA ALA A 125 21.13 -9.03 -16.49
C ALA A 125 20.17 -8.92 -17.69
N MET A 126 19.04 -8.23 -17.51
CA MET A 126 18.02 -8.08 -18.56
C MET A 126 18.50 -7.15 -19.69
N VAL A 127 19.25 -6.10 -19.37
CA VAL A 127 19.90 -5.24 -20.37
C VAL A 127 20.98 -5.98 -21.17
N LEU A 128 21.57 -7.05 -20.65
CA LEU A 128 22.53 -7.87 -21.42
C LEU A 128 21.84 -8.88 -22.36
N VAL A 129 20.70 -9.44 -21.93
CA VAL A 129 20.00 -10.51 -22.65
C VAL A 129 19.01 -9.97 -23.68
N LEU A 130 18.11 -9.08 -23.26
CA LEU A 130 16.94 -8.66 -24.04
C LEU A 130 17.29 -7.87 -25.32
N PRO A 131 18.32 -6.99 -25.36
CA PRO A 131 18.55 -6.19 -26.56
C PRO A 131 18.88 -6.99 -27.82
N ARG A 132 19.40 -8.21 -27.68
CA ARG A 132 19.63 -9.11 -28.82
C ARG A 132 18.30 -9.52 -29.45
N ALA A 133 17.33 -9.92 -28.64
CA ALA A 133 15.99 -10.28 -29.09
C ALA A 133 15.20 -9.06 -29.57
N SER A 134 15.24 -7.96 -28.83
CA SER A 134 14.51 -6.72 -29.18
C SER A 134 15.04 -6.08 -30.47
N ALA A 135 16.36 -6.06 -30.69
CA ALA A 135 16.93 -5.55 -31.93
C ALA A 135 16.46 -6.36 -33.14
N ASN A 136 16.31 -7.69 -33.01
CA ASN A 136 15.76 -8.54 -34.06
C ASN A 136 14.30 -8.17 -34.36
N LEU A 137 13.50 -7.95 -33.31
CA LEU A 137 12.09 -7.56 -33.44
C LEU A 137 11.91 -6.18 -34.09
N TRP A 138 12.84 -5.25 -33.86
CA TRP A 138 12.80 -3.89 -34.41
C TRP A 138 13.74 -3.66 -35.60
N ARG A 139 14.20 -4.74 -36.24
CA ARG A 139 15.12 -4.71 -37.40
C ARG A 139 14.63 -3.79 -38.51
N GLN A 140 13.35 -3.87 -38.86
CA GLN A 140 12.74 -3.05 -39.92
C GLN A 140 12.79 -1.54 -39.60
N ALA A 141 12.80 -1.18 -38.32
CA ALA A 141 12.91 0.20 -37.85
C ALA A 141 14.37 0.66 -37.65
N LYS A 142 15.35 -0.15 -38.09
CA LYS A 142 16.80 0.13 -37.97
C LYS A 142 17.23 0.46 -36.53
N VAL A 143 16.64 -0.20 -35.53
CA VAL A 143 17.03 -0.03 -34.12
C VAL A 143 18.23 -0.93 -33.82
N THR A 144 19.33 -0.35 -33.35
CA THR A 144 20.54 -1.10 -32.97
C THR A 144 20.39 -1.76 -31.61
N ARG A 145 21.23 -2.75 -31.31
CA ARG A 145 21.30 -3.39 -29.98
C ARG A 145 21.58 -2.38 -28.86
N VAL A 146 22.46 -1.41 -29.11
CA VAL A 146 22.78 -0.36 -28.13
C VAL A 146 21.56 0.51 -27.84
N GLN A 147 20.80 0.91 -28.86
CA GLN A 147 19.56 1.67 -28.66
C GLN A 147 18.47 0.87 -27.96
N ALA A 148 18.32 -0.42 -28.29
CA ALA A 148 17.39 -1.29 -27.59
C ALA A 148 17.78 -1.48 -26.11
N GLY A 149 19.06 -1.68 -25.83
CA GLY A 149 19.59 -1.77 -24.46
C GLY A 149 19.40 -0.49 -23.67
N GLY A 150 19.73 0.67 -24.26
CA GLY A 150 19.50 1.97 -23.63
C GLY A 150 18.02 2.23 -23.33
N PHE A 151 17.12 1.83 -24.24
CA PHE A 151 15.69 1.98 -24.03
C PHE A 151 15.14 1.10 -22.89
N ILE A 152 15.57 -0.16 -22.81
CA ILE A 152 15.19 -1.06 -21.71
C ILE A 152 15.77 -0.54 -20.40
N ALA A 153 17.05 -0.17 -20.38
CA ALA A 153 17.71 0.39 -19.20
C ALA A 153 17.01 1.67 -18.71
N ALA A 154 16.61 2.57 -19.61
CA ALA A 154 15.90 3.78 -19.25
C ALA A 154 14.51 3.48 -18.67
N GLY A 155 13.74 2.56 -19.29
CA GLY A 155 12.41 2.20 -18.80
C GLY A 155 12.43 1.55 -17.42
N TRP A 156 13.32 0.57 -17.22
CA TRP A 156 13.44 -0.13 -15.93
C TRP A 156 14.13 0.71 -14.87
N GLY A 157 15.09 1.56 -15.26
CA GLY A 157 15.71 2.53 -14.36
C GLY A 157 14.69 3.56 -13.88
N ALA A 158 13.83 4.07 -14.77
CA ALA A 158 12.76 4.97 -14.38
C ALA A 158 11.73 4.29 -13.47
N HIS A 159 11.42 3.01 -13.70
CA HIS A 159 10.60 2.20 -12.81
C HIS A 159 11.19 2.16 -11.40
N LEU A 160 12.48 1.83 -11.28
CA LEU A 160 13.19 1.79 -9.99
C LEU A 160 13.17 3.15 -9.28
N VAL A 161 13.39 4.24 -10.03
CA VAL A 161 13.36 5.60 -9.47
C VAL A 161 11.97 5.91 -8.92
N VAL A 162 10.91 5.66 -9.69
CA VAL A 162 9.52 5.92 -9.27
C VAL A 162 9.17 5.16 -7.99
N ASP A 163 9.56 3.89 -7.88
CA ASP A 163 9.28 3.11 -6.67
C ASP A 163 10.13 3.51 -5.46
N SER A 164 11.34 4.02 -5.69
CA SER A 164 12.17 4.61 -4.63
C SER A 164 11.55 5.88 -4.05
N LEU A 165 10.63 6.52 -4.77
CA LEU A 165 9.90 7.70 -4.29
C LEU A 165 8.65 7.35 -3.48
N ARG A 166 8.29 6.07 -3.36
CA ARG A 166 7.02 5.60 -2.78
C ARG A 166 7.24 4.61 -1.65
N LEU A 167 6.17 4.32 -0.92
CA LEU A 167 6.12 3.23 0.06
C LEU A 167 5.78 1.89 -0.62
N PRO A 168 6.35 0.74 -0.20
CA PRO A 168 7.30 0.56 0.91
C PRO A 168 8.78 0.84 0.53
N GLY A 169 9.05 1.30 -0.68
CA GLY A 169 10.40 1.45 -1.23
C GLY A 169 10.97 0.14 -1.78
N VAL A 170 12.16 0.23 -2.36
CA VAL A 170 12.81 -0.87 -3.12
C VAL A 170 14.05 -1.40 -2.42
N GLN A 171 14.32 -2.70 -2.55
CA GLN A 171 15.58 -3.28 -2.07
C GLN A 171 16.64 -3.27 -3.17
N VAL A 172 17.29 -2.11 -3.34
CA VAL A 172 18.28 -1.87 -4.40
C VAL A 172 19.46 -2.85 -4.33
N LEU A 173 19.88 -3.30 -3.15
CA LEU A 173 21.08 -4.15 -3.01
C LEU A 173 20.78 -5.65 -2.99
N TRP A 174 19.60 -6.10 -3.42
CA TRP A 174 19.32 -7.54 -3.54
C TRP A 174 20.39 -8.25 -4.40
N PRO A 175 20.89 -9.45 -4.01
CA PRO A 175 20.40 -10.35 -2.96
C PRO A 175 20.93 -10.09 -1.55
N TYR A 176 21.71 -9.03 -1.32
CA TYR A 176 22.19 -8.74 0.02
C TYR A 176 21.03 -8.32 0.94
N PRO A 177 20.95 -8.89 2.16
CA PRO A 177 19.96 -8.48 3.14
C PRO A 177 20.21 -7.03 3.54
N GLY A 178 19.16 -6.21 3.61
CA GLY A 178 19.32 -4.80 3.93
C GLY A 178 18.02 -4.02 3.97
N ALA A 179 18.13 -2.74 4.34
CA ALA A 179 17.00 -1.82 4.35
C ALA A 179 16.54 -1.50 2.92
N ARG A 180 15.24 -1.28 2.79
CA ARG A 180 14.63 -0.73 1.58
C ARG A 180 14.93 0.75 1.50
N VAL A 181 15.25 1.22 0.30
CA VAL A 181 15.43 2.63 0.01
C VAL A 181 14.06 3.18 -0.40
N GLY A 182 13.57 4.17 0.34
CA GLY A 182 12.33 4.86 0.05
C GLY A 182 12.33 6.26 0.65
N ILE A 183 12.09 7.28 -0.16
CA ILE A 183 12.02 8.70 0.28
C ILE A 183 10.57 9.08 0.67
N TRP A 184 9.59 8.27 0.23
CA TRP A 184 8.16 8.38 0.55
C TRP A 184 7.58 9.76 0.21
N LEU A 185 7.95 10.20 -0.97
CA LEU A 185 7.57 11.48 -1.54
C LEU A 185 6.16 11.48 -2.12
N LEU A 186 5.73 10.32 -2.64
CA LEU A 186 4.46 10.14 -3.32
C LEU A 186 3.69 8.98 -2.69
N ASP A 187 2.37 9.11 -2.63
CA ASP A 187 1.49 7.99 -2.37
C ASP A 187 1.31 7.14 -3.64
N LYS A 188 1.11 5.84 -3.48
CA LYS A 188 0.94 4.91 -4.60
C LYS A 188 -0.39 5.12 -5.34
N GLY A 189 -1.42 5.58 -4.64
CA GLY A 189 -2.69 5.96 -5.25
C GLY A 189 -2.61 7.31 -5.97
N ASP A 190 -1.63 8.16 -5.68
CA ASP A 190 -1.59 9.50 -6.23
C ASP A 190 -1.30 9.51 -7.74
N GLY A 191 -2.35 9.77 -8.51
CA GLY A 191 -2.31 9.89 -9.96
C GLY A 191 -1.69 11.18 -10.48
N GLY A 192 -1.30 12.13 -9.62
CA GLY A 192 -0.77 13.43 -10.03
C GLY A 192 0.50 13.34 -10.87
N LEU A 193 1.35 12.33 -10.63
CA LEU A 193 2.53 12.08 -11.47
C LEU A 193 2.13 11.51 -12.85
N ALA A 194 1.19 10.56 -12.89
CA ALA A 194 0.81 9.84 -14.10
C ALA A 194 -0.13 10.63 -15.01
N LEU A 195 -1.06 11.39 -14.44
CA LEU A 195 -2.15 12.03 -15.16
C LEU A 195 -1.66 12.95 -16.30
N PRO A 196 -0.67 13.85 -16.10
CA PRO A 196 -0.15 14.66 -17.19
C PRO A 196 0.49 13.81 -18.30
N LEU A 197 1.17 12.71 -17.95
CA LEU A 197 1.73 11.76 -18.92
C LEU A 197 0.63 11.03 -19.68
N VAL A 198 -0.42 10.56 -19.03
CA VAL A 198 -1.54 9.88 -19.68
C VAL A 198 -2.24 10.81 -20.67
N VAL A 199 -2.57 12.04 -20.26
CA VAL A 199 -3.19 13.04 -21.15
C VAL A 199 -2.27 13.34 -22.33
N MET A 200 -0.97 13.52 -22.07
CA MET A 200 0.03 13.67 -23.12
C MET A 200 -0.01 12.50 -24.09
N LEU A 201 0.09 11.25 -23.62
CA LEU A 201 0.14 10.04 -24.44
C LEU A 201 -1.11 9.87 -25.30
N LEU A 202 -2.29 10.04 -24.71
CA LEU A 202 -3.56 9.97 -25.43
C LEU A 202 -3.57 10.98 -26.58
N SER A 203 -3.13 12.21 -26.31
CA SER A 203 -3.03 13.24 -27.34
C SER A 203 -2.14 12.83 -28.52
N LEU A 204 -1.08 12.03 -28.31
CA LEU A 204 -0.16 11.61 -29.36
C LEU A 204 -0.78 10.61 -30.34
N LEU A 205 -1.81 9.85 -29.92
CA LEU A 205 -2.40 8.77 -30.73
C LEU A 205 -2.97 9.27 -32.06
N TRP A 206 -3.51 10.49 -32.08
CA TRP A 206 -4.15 11.11 -33.24
C TRP A 206 -3.22 11.99 -34.08
N LEU A 207 -1.94 12.14 -33.71
CA LEU A 207 -0.99 12.97 -34.46
C LEU A 207 -0.38 12.19 -35.64
N ARG A 208 -0.72 12.58 -36.87
CA ARG A 208 -0.18 12.03 -38.13
C ARG A 208 0.31 13.15 -39.07
N GLY A 209 1.23 12.84 -39.97
CA GLY A 209 1.69 13.75 -41.05
C GLY A 209 3.04 14.44 -40.81
N LYS A 210 3.48 15.25 -41.79
CA LYS A 210 4.85 15.83 -41.86
C LYS A 210 5.21 16.73 -40.65
N GLN A 211 4.24 17.45 -40.09
CA GLN A 211 4.45 18.30 -38.90
C GLN A 211 4.23 17.55 -37.57
N ALA A 212 3.87 16.26 -37.59
CA ALA A 212 3.53 15.52 -36.38
C ALA A 212 4.69 15.46 -35.39
N GLN A 213 5.93 15.30 -35.87
CA GLN A 213 7.09 15.14 -34.98
C GLN A 213 7.36 16.35 -34.10
N ALA A 214 7.24 17.57 -34.64
CA ALA A 214 7.42 18.79 -33.86
C ALA A 214 6.31 18.95 -32.81
N ARG A 215 5.07 18.64 -33.18
CA ARG A 215 3.92 18.66 -32.25
C ARG A 215 4.05 17.60 -31.16
N ARG A 216 4.46 16.37 -31.50
CA ARG A 216 4.73 15.29 -30.55
C ARG A 216 5.77 15.71 -29.52
N ARG A 217 6.91 16.26 -29.97
CA ARG A 217 7.96 16.76 -29.08
C ARG A 217 7.47 17.87 -28.14
N ARG A 218 6.66 18.81 -28.64
CA ARG A 218 6.09 19.88 -27.81
C ARG A 218 5.17 19.30 -26.73
N ARG A 219 4.25 18.42 -27.10
CA ARG A 219 3.33 17.77 -26.14
C ARG A 219 4.09 16.91 -25.14
N TRP A 220 5.15 16.24 -25.59
CA TRP A 220 6.05 15.48 -24.74
C TRP A 220 6.66 16.34 -23.63
N TRP A 221 7.22 17.50 -23.99
CA TRP A 221 7.75 18.45 -23.02
C TRP A 221 6.71 18.96 -22.04
N TRP A 222 5.47 19.20 -22.49
CA TRP A 222 4.38 19.58 -21.58
C TRP A 222 4.02 18.47 -20.60
N GLY A 223 3.83 17.24 -21.07
CA GLY A 223 3.49 16.11 -20.19
C GLY A 223 4.58 15.84 -19.15
N VAL A 224 5.83 15.71 -19.60
CA VAL A 224 6.97 15.48 -18.71
C VAL A 224 7.25 16.69 -17.81
N GLY A 225 7.12 17.91 -18.33
CA GLY A 225 7.30 19.15 -17.57
C GLY A 225 6.27 19.30 -16.45
N LEU A 226 4.99 19.00 -16.72
CA LEU A 226 3.93 19.02 -15.70
C LEU A 226 4.15 17.94 -14.64
N SER A 227 4.47 16.71 -15.04
CA SER A 227 4.80 15.64 -14.09
C SER A 227 6.06 15.95 -13.26
N GLY A 228 7.08 16.55 -13.88
CA GLY A 228 8.28 17.02 -13.18
C GLY A 228 7.99 18.17 -12.21
N GLY A 229 7.14 19.12 -12.60
CA GLY A 229 6.66 20.20 -11.73
C GLY A 229 5.87 19.66 -10.54
N TYR A 230 5.02 18.65 -10.76
CA TYR A 230 4.30 17.96 -9.69
C TYR A 230 5.26 17.24 -8.72
N LEU A 231 6.31 16.59 -9.21
CA LEU A 231 7.35 15.99 -8.37
C LEU A 231 8.12 17.06 -7.56
N ALA A 232 8.41 18.21 -8.17
CA ALA A 232 9.04 19.34 -7.48
C ALA A 232 8.13 19.89 -6.36
N LEU A 233 6.82 19.99 -6.60
CA LEU A 233 5.84 20.34 -5.56
C LEU A 233 5.83 19.33 -4.42
N ALA A 234 5.91 18.03 -4.72
CA ALA A 234 6.01 17.00 -3.68
C ALA A 234 7.27 17.18 -2.83
N LEU A 235 8.42 17.51 -3.45
CA LEU A 235 9.68 17.77 -2.74
C LEU A 235 9.56 18.99 -1.81
N LEU A 236 8.97 20.08 -2.29
CA LEU A 236 8.72 21.27 -1.47
C LEU A 236 7.76 20.96 -0.33
N GLY A 237 6.71 20.19 -0.59
CA GLY A 237 5.75 19.73 0.42
C GLY A 237 6.43 18.90 1.51
N LYS A 238 7.28 17.94 1.13
CA LYS A 238 8.07 17.13 2.07
C LYS A 238 8.99 18.01 2.91
N TRP A 239 9.74 18.91 2.28
CA TRP A 239 10.63 19.83 2.97
C TRP A 239 9.89 20.68 4.02
N ALA A 240 8.76 21.28 3.65
CA ALA A 240 7.94 22.08 4.55
C ALA A 240 7.34 21.25 5.70
N ALA A 241 6.87 20.03 5.40
CA ALA A 241 6.35 19.11 6.41
C ALA A 241 7.44 18.68 7.40
N SER A 242 8.59 18.24 6.90
CA SER A 242 9.75 17.84 7.71
C SER A 242 10.22 18.96 8.64
N ALA A 243 10.33 20.19 8.13
CA ALA A 243 10.69 21.34 8.95
C ALA A 243 9.70 21.58 10.10
N GLY A 244 8.40 21.44 9.84
CA GLY A 244 7.37 21.60 10.86
C GLY A 244 7.31 20.47 11.89
N PHE A 245 7.49 19.21 11.48
CA PHE A 245 7.59 18.09 12.42
C PHE A 245 8.82 18.24 13.33
N ALA A 246 9.97 18.58 12.75
CA ALA A 246 11.20 18.80 13.51
C ALA A 246 11.06 19.96 14.51
N ALA A 247 10.44 21.08 14.09
CA ALA A 247 10.22 22.24 14.95
C ALA A 247 9.30 21.92 16.16
N ASP A 248 8.23 21.16 15.96
CA ASP A 248 7.32 20.75 17.05
C ASP A 248 8.00 19.77 18.02
N LEU A 249 8.74 18.78 17.50
CA LEU A 249 9.50 17.83 18.34
C LEU A 249 10.58 18.54 19.17
N ALA A 250 11.30 19.50 18.57
CA ALA A 250 12.30 20.30 19.26
C ALA A 250 11.69 21.14 20.39
N ARG A 251 10.54 21.78 20.15
CA ARG A 251 9.81 22.56 21.16
C ARG A 251 9.37 21.72 22.36
N ARG A 252 8.98 20.47 22.11
CA ARG A 252 8.60 19.51 23.15
C ARG A 252 9.81 18.90 23.88
N GLY A 253 11.04 19.17 23.44
CA GLY A 253 12.25 18.55 23.98
C GLY A 253 12.30 17.02 23.78
N ILE A 254 11.66 16.52 22.72
CA ILE A 254 11.53 15.07 22.47
C ILE A 254 12.68 14.58 21.59
N SER A 255 13.51 13.70 22.14
CA SER A 255 14.48 12.91 21.37
C SER A 255 13.77 11.83 20.56
N TYR A 256 14.31 11.39 19.43
CA TYR A 256 13.72 10.28 18.67
C TYR A 256 14.79 9.55 17.86
N ALA A 257 14.55 8.27 17.58
CA ALA A 257 15.50 7.48 16.81
C ALA A 257 15.37 7.74 15.30
N ARG A 258 14.12 7.82 14.80
CA ARG A 258 13.80 8.01 13.39
C ARG A 258 12.55 8.86 13.25
N LEU A 259 12.56 9.77 12.30
CA LEU A 259 11.38 10.48 11.80
C LEU A 259 11.24 10.10 10.33
N THR A 260 10.01 9.85 9.93
CA THR A 260 9.69 9.63 8.52
C THR A 260 8.34 10.23 8.19
N GLU A 261 8.23 10.78 6.99
CA GLU A 261 7.04 11.47 6.53
C GLU A 261 6.65 11.00 5.15
N SER A 262 5.33 10.85 4.97
CA SER A 262 4.73 10.55 3.68
C SER A 262 3.49 11.41 3.47
N PRO A 263 3.13 11.73 2.22
CA PRO A 263 1.81 12.29 1.96
C PRO A 263 0.73 11.29 2.40
N THR A 264 -0.45 11.82 2.70
CA THR A 264 -1.66 11.01 2.84
C THR A 264 -2.15 10.52 1.48
N PRO A 265 -2.99 9.47 1.42
CA PRO A 265 -3.39 8.89 0.15
C PRO A 265 -3.99 9.90 -0.83
N TRP A 266 -3.64 9.77 -2.11
CA TRP A 266 -4.22 10.53 -3.24
C TRP A 266 -3.91 12.04 -3.30
N ASN A 267 -3.01 12.59 -2.48
CA ASN A 267 -2.73 14.03 -2.50
C ASN A 267 -1.34 14.41 -1.94
N LEU A 268 -0.93 15.67 -2.15
CA LEU A 268 0.27 16.28 -1.54
C LEU A 268 -0.04 17.32 -0.46
N LEU A 269 -1.32 17.48 -0.09
CA LEU A 269 -1.83 18.58 0.72
C LEU A 269 -1.73 18.30 2.22
N LEU A 270 -1.81 17.03 2.61
CA LEU A 270 -1.70 16.62 4.01
C LEU A 270 -0.63 15.54 4.14
N TRP A 271 0.34 15.81 5.00
CA TRP A 271 1.48 14.95 5.29
C TRP A 271 1.32 14.29 6.64
N ARG A 272 1.72 13.03 6.71
CA ARG A 272 1.70 12.20 7.89
C ARG A 272 3.14 11.95 8.34
N GLY A 273 3.45 12.30 9.58
CA GLY A 273 4.75 12.05 10.19
C GLY A 273 4.65 10.87 11.17
N LEU A 274 5.63 9.98 11.14
CA LEU A 274 5.83 8.92 12.13
C LEU A 274 7.16 9.12 12.83
N VAL A 275 7.12 9.09 14.16
CA VAL A 275 8.31 9.23 15.02
C VAL A 275 8.51 7.96 15.81
N ASP A 276 9.71 7.38 15.70
CA ASP A 276 10.11 6.20 16.45
C ASP A 276 10.71 6.59 17.81
N ARG A 277 10.01 6.21 18.88
CA ARG A 277 10.37 6.46 20.29
C ARG A 277 10.69 5.17 21.03
N GLY A 278 11.12 4.12 20.31
CA GLY A 278 11.51 2.84 20.91
C GLY A 278 10.33 1.91 21.11
N ASP A 279 9.55 2.11 22.19
CA ASP A 279 8.40 1.27 22.56
C ASP A 279 7.05 1.82 22.06
N GLU A 280 7.06 3.01 21.49
CA GLU A 280 5.89 3.68 20.93
C GLU A 280 6.24 4.35 19.59
N ILE A 281 5.22 4.53 18.76
CA ILE A 281 5.30 5.29 17.52
C ILE A 281 4.34 6.46 17.65
N TRP A 282 4.82 7.67 17.45
CA TRP A 282 3.95 8.85 17.41
C TRP A 282 3.57 9.14 15.98
N VAL A 283 2.30 9.48 15.76
CA VAL A 283 1.76 9.86 14.45
C VAL A 283 1.13 11.24 14.55
N ALA A 284 1.49 12.13 13.63
CA ALA A 284 0.86 13.43 13.50
C ALA A 284 0.62 13.78 12.04
N TYR A 285 -0.25 14.77 11.85
CA TYR A 285 -0.65 15.27 10.54
C TYR A 285 -0.28 16.74 10.42
N ARG A 286 0.17 17.13 9.24
CA ARG A 286 0.58 18.50 8.95
C ARG A 286 0.32 18.85 7.50
N SER A 287 -0.20 20.05 7.27
CA SER A 287 -0.30 20.63 5.94
C SER A 287 0.97 21.43 5.60
N PRO A 288 1.52 21.34 4.37
CA PRO A 288 2.63 22.19 3.93
C PRO A 288 2.27 23.69 3.95
N PHE A 289 0.98 24.02 3.99
CA PHE A 289 0.50 25.40 4.06
C PHE A 289 0.45 25.94 5.49
N GLU A 290 0.67 25.12 6.52
CA GLU A 290 0.75 25.56 7.91
C GLU A 290 2.13 26.13 8.24
N TRP A 291 2.19 27.19 9.05
CA TRP A 291 3.46 27.82 9.44
C TRP A 291 4.27 26.86 10.30
N HIS A 292 5.58 26.74 10.08
CA HIS A 292 6.42 25.73 10.75
C HIS A 292 6.32 25.72 12.29
N THR A 293 6.01 26.88 12.91
CA THR A 293 5.78 27.04 14.36
C THR A 293 4.42 26.57 14.84
N THR A 294 3.48 26.29 13.94
CA THR A 294 2.15 25.86 14.30
C THR A 294 2.19 24.53 15.06
N PRO A 295 1.67 24.48 16.31
CA PRO A 295 1.71 23.28 17.15
C PRO A 295 0.98 22.08 16.54
N LEU A 296 1.51 20.87 16.74
CA LEU A 296 0.94 19.62 16.24
C LEU A 296 0.22 18.81 17.32
N ARG A 297 -0.81 18.06 16.90
CA ARG A 297 -1.48 17.02 17.70
C ARG A 297 -0.85 15.67 17.37
N TRP A 298 -0.15 15.08 18.34
CA TRP A 298 0.47 13.76 18.20
C TRP A 298 -0.43 12.68 18.79
N THR A 299 -0.56 11.57 18.07
CA THR A 299 -1.20 10.34 18.55
C THR A 299 -0.13 9.31 18.84
N VAL A 300 -0.10 8.79 20.05
CA VAL A 300 0.84 7.75 20.49
C VAL A 300 0.24 6.38 20.23
N PHE A 301 0.98 5.53 19.52
CA PHE A 301 0.67 4.13 19.31
C PHE A 301 1.69 3.27 20.06
N PRO A 302 1.30 2.66 21.20
CA PRO A 302 2.16 1.69 21.89
C PRO A 302 2.41 0.48 20.98
N ARG A 303 3.68 0.06 20.85
CA ARG A 303 4.04 -1.08 19.97
C ARG A 303 3.58 -2.42 20.54
N GLN A 304 3.66 -2.58 21.86
CA GLN A 304 3.38 -3.83 22.58
C GLN A 304 4.13 -5.03 21.97
N ARG A 305 5.46 -4.88 21.77
CA ARG A 305 6.32 -5.93 21.18
C ARG A 305 6.22 -7.27 21.90
N GLN A 306 5.92 -7.25 23.20
CA GLN A 306 5.71 -8.47 24.01
C GLN A 306 4.64 -9.39 23.40
N ALA A 307 3.57 -8.83 22.83
CA ALA A 307 2.52 -9.60 22.15
C ALA A 307 3.06 -10.42 20.97
N PHE A 308 4.16 -9.98 20.34
CA PHE A 308 4.82 -10.63 19.21
C PHE A 308 5.75 -11.80 19.60
N THR A 309 6.26 -11.79 20.84
CA THR A 309 7.28 -12.72 21.34
C THR A 309 6.94 -14.20 21.11
N PRO A 310 5.70 -14.67 21.35
CA PRO A 310 5.36 -16.08 21.20
C PRO A 310 5.52 -16.62 19.76
N LEU A 311 5.39 -15.76 18.74
CA LEU A 311 5.46 -16.16 17.33
C LEU A 311 6.72 -15.64 16.62
N ALA A 312 7.57 -14.85 17.30
CA ALA A 312 8.74 -14.19 16.72
C ALA A 312 9.76 -15.15 16.08
N GLY A 313 9.82 -16.41 16.51
CA GLY A 313 10.73 -17.42 15.97
C GLY A 313 10.35 -17.92 14.57
N GLY A 314 9.08 -17.80 14.17
CA GLY A 314 8.56 -18.36 12.91
C GLY A 314 9.01 -17.62 11.65
N PRO A 315 9.06 -18.29 10.49
CA PRO A 315 9.49 -17.68 9.22
C PRO A 315 8.58 -16.53 8.79
N ASP A 316 7.26 -16.65 8.97
CA ASP A 316 6.30 -15.60 8.59
C ASP A 316 6.46 -14.35 9.46
N ALA A 317 6.63 -14.55 10.77
CA ALA A 317 6.90 -13.49 11.72
C ALA A 317 8.17 -12.70 11.33
N LYS A 318 9.27 -13.40 11.02
CA LYS A 318 10.52 -12.77 10.55
C LYS A 318 10.34 -11.99 9.26
N ARG A 319 9.60 -12.53 8.28
CA ARG A 319 9.33 -11.85 7.00
C ARG A 319 8.51 -10.57 7.18
N ILE A 320 7.47 -10.59 8.01
CA ILE A 320 6.64 -9.41 8.30
C ILE A 320 7.47 -8.36 9.05
N ALA A 321 8.22 -8.77 10.07
CA ALA A 321 9.08 -7.86 10.84
C ALA A 321 10.13 -7.20 9.94
N ALA A 322 10.77 -7.97 9.05
CA ALA A 322 11.72 -7.46 8.06
C ALA A 322 11.05 -6.51 7.05
N PHE A 323 9.85 -6.84 6.57
CA PHE A 323 9.06 -5.97 5.69
C PHE A 323 8.76 -4.63 6.38
N ALA A 324 8.26 -4.67 7.62
CA ALA A 324 7.82 -3.50 8.37
C ALA A 324 8.98 -2.62 8.91
N GLN A 325 10.23 -3.11 8.94
CA GLN A 325 11.42 -2.35 9.37
C GLN A 325 11.27 -1.65 10.72
N ASP A 326 10.66 -2.35 11.69
CA ASP A 326 10.30 -1.81 13.01
C ASP A 326 9.35 -0.62 12.97
N TRP A 327 8.49 -0.46 11.96
CA TRP A 327 7.36 0.50 11.98
C TRP A 327 6.02 -0.16 12.33
N TRP A 328 6.08 -1.34 12.96
CA TRP A 328 4.90 -2.13 13.28
C TRP A 328 4.48 -2.02 14.75
N ILE A 329 3.19 -2.28 14.97
CA ILE A 329 2.56 -2.51 16.27
C ILE A 329 1.91 -3.88 16.30
N ALA A 330 1.85 -4.51 17.48
CA ALA A 330 1.22 -5.81 17.67
C ALA A 330 0.14 -5.75 18.76
N ARG A 331 -0.90 -6.58 18.63
CA ARG A 331 -1.93 -6.78 19.65
C ARG A 331 -2.26 -8.27 19.76
N PRO A 332 -2.51 -8.79 20.98
CA PRO A 332 -2.98 -10.15 21.13
C PRO A 332 -4.37 -10.30 20.50
N ASN A 333 -4.63 -11.43 19.86
CA ASN A 333 -5.91 -11.76 19.28
C ASN A 333 -6.28 -13.22 19.63
N LYS A 334 -7.57 -13.57 19.62
CA LYS A 334 -8.05 -14.89 20.06
C LYS A 334 -7.40 -16.07 19.34
N SER A 335 -7.02 -15.91 18.09
CA SER A 335 -6.41 -16.96 17.26
C SER A 335 -4.93 -16.75 16.96
N GLY A 336 -4.27 -15.78 17.61
CA GLY A 336 -2.86 -15.47 17.40
C GLY A 336 -2.56 -14.00 17.66
N ILE A 337 -1.94 -13.33 16.68
CA ILE A 337 -1.45 -11.97 16.84
C ILE A 337 -1.97 -11.11 15.70
N TRP A 338 -2.49 -9.94 16.06
CA TRP A 338 -2.75 -8.87 15.12
C TRP A 338 -1.51 -8.00 14.98
N LEU A 339 -1.07 -7.76 13.75
CA LEU A 339 0.11 -6.95 13.42
C LEU A 339 -0.29 -5.89 12.42
N ALA A 340 0.29 -4.71 12.53
CA ALA A 340 0.10 -3.69 11.50
C ALA A 340 1.33 -2.82 11.33
N ASP A 341 1.65 -2.50 10.08
CA ASP A 341 2.70 -1.57 9.69
C ASP A 341 2.10 -0.15 9.60
N LEU A 342 2.52 0.74 10.48
CA LEU A 342 2.00 2.09 10.53
C LEU A 342 2.39 2.92 9.30
N ARG A 343 3.40 2.53 8.50
CA ARG A 343 3.78 3.28 7.29
C ARG A 343 2.67 3.29 6.24
N GLY A 344 1.86 2.23 6.18
CA GLY A 344 0.74 2.13 5.22
C GLY A 344 -0.38 3.15 5.43
N GLY A 345 -0.35 3.91 6.53
CA GLY A 345 -1.41 4.83 6.88
C GLY A 345 -2.67 4.11 7.34
N GLU A 346 -3.78 4.84 7.31
CA GLU A 346 -5.03 4.37 7.90
C GLU A 346 -6.26 4.85 7.13
N TYR A 347 -7.32 4.08 7.23
CA TYR A 347 -8.68 4.55 6.97
C TYR A 347 -9.27 5.12 8.26
N ARG A 348 -9.96 6.24 8.11
CA ARG A 348 -10.63 6.95 9.19
C ARG A 348 -12.13 6.88 9.01
N GLN A 349 -12.84 6.57 10.08
CA GLN A 349 -14.30 6.54 10.12
C GLN A 349 -14.80 7.38 11.29
N TRP A 350 -15.83 8.19 11.03
CA TRP A 350 -16.42 9.09 12.01
C TRP A 350 -17.86 8.68 12.31
N GLY A 351 -18.33 8.98 13.52
CA GLY A 351 -19.74 8.83 13.88
C GLY A 351 -20.11 7.55 14.62
N GLU A 352 -19.24 6.53 14.70
CA GLU A 352 -19.51 5.35 15.56
C GLU A 352 -19.54 5.74 17.06
N ARG A 353 -18.70 6.70 17.45
CA ARG A 353 -18.70 7.30 18.79
C ARG A 353 -18.51 8.81 18.69
N LYS A 354 -19.29 9.56 19.47
CA LYS A 354 -19.23 11.03 19.49
C LYS A 354 -17.84 11.50 19.94
N GLY A 355 -17.24 12.42 19.18
CA GLY A 355 -15.92 13.01 19.48
C GLY A 355 -14.71 12.10 19.22
N MET A 356 -14.93 10.89 18.67
CA MET A 356 -13.86 9.95 18.33
C MET A 356 -13.77 9.71 16.82
N VAL A 357 -12.58 9.31 16.39
CA VAL A 357 -12.31 8.82 15.03
C VAL A 357 -11.78 7.40 15.10
N ASP A 358 -12.39 6.52 14.31
CA ASP A 358 -11.97 5.14 14.18
C ASP A 358 -10.88 4.99 13.15
N ILE A 359 -9.75 4.48 13.61
CA ILE A 359 -8.57 4.22 12.80
C ILE A 359 -8.53 2.73 12.49
N ARG A 360 -8.46 2.42 11.20
CA ARG A 360 -8.23 1.07 10.68
C ARG A 360 -6.99 1.10 9.79
N LEU A 361 -5.92 0.41 10.20
CA LEU A 361 -4.63 0.48 9.52
C LEU A 361 -4.66 -0.28 8.19
N GLN A 362 -4.20 0.34 7.10
CA GLN A 362 -4.30 -0.23 5.76
C GLN A 362 -3.46 -1.51 5.61
N HIS A 363 -2.30 -1.51 6.25
CA HIS A 363 -1.38 -2.65 6.25
C HIS A 363 -1.47 -3.39 7.58
N ALA A 364 -2.52 -4.20 7.72
CA ALA A 364 -2.75 -5.03 8.90
C ALA A 364 -2.90 -6.51 8.53
N TRP A 365 -2.44 -7.38 9.42
CA TRP A 365 -2.46 -8.82 9.25
C TRP A 365 -2.79 -9.50 10.57
N GLN A 366 -3.34 -10.71 10.43
CA GLN A 366 -3.54 -11.65 11.51
C GLN A 366 -2.61 -12.84 11.28
N LEU A 367 -1.66 -13.01 12.19
CA LEU A 367 -0.78 -14.17 12.23
C LEU A 367 -1.38 -15.20 13.17
N ALA A 368 -1.88 -16.30 12.63
CA ALA A 368 -2.45 -17.39 13.40
C ALA A 368 -1.36 -18.21 14.09
N ALA A 369 -1.59 -18.60 15.36
CA ALA A 369 -0.64 -19.43 16.10
C ALA A 369 -0.60 -20.88 15.59
N GLN A 370 -1.73 -21.38 15.07
CA GLN A 370 -1.87 -22.71 14.50
C GLN A 370 -2.74 -22.60 13.25
N ALA A 371 -2.15 -22.80 12.07
CA ALA A 371 -2.86 -22.78 10.79
C ALA A 371 -2.59 -24.07 10.02
N ALA A 372 -3.63 -24.65 9.42
CA ALA A 372 -3.51 -25.77 8.50
C ALA A 372 -3.02 -25.36 7.09
N GLY A 373 -2.90 -24.04 6.84
CA GLY A 373 -2.45 -23.44 5.58
C GLY A 373 -1.60 -22.20 5.84
N ASP A 374 -1.73 -21.17 5.00
CA ASP A 374 -0.99 -19.91 5.19
C ASP A 374 -1.33 -19.29 6.56
N PRO A 375 -0.35 -19.16 7.48
CA PRO A 375 -0.61 -18.64 8.82
C PRO A 375 -0.82 -17.13 8.84
N LEU A 376 -0.46 -16.42 7.76
CA LEU A 376 -0.60 -14.98 7.68
C LEU A 376 -1.81 -14.60 6.84
N HIS A 377 -2.80 -13.99 7.49
CA HIS A 377 -4.01 -13.52 6.83
C HIS A 377 -4.03 -11.98 6.77
N PRO A 378 -4.10 -11.37 5.58
CA PRO A 378 -4.29 -9.94 5.47
C PRO A 378 -5.67 -9.52 5.98
N ILE A 379 -5.73 -8.37 6.64
CA ILE A 379 -6.99 -7.78 7.11
C ILE A 379 -7.39 -6.70 6.11
N PHE A 380 -8.41 -6.99 5.32
CA PHE A 380 -8.97 -6.03 4.38
C PHE A 380 -9.98 -5.15 5.08
N ILE A 381 -9.81 -3.84 4.91
CA ILE A 381 -10.71 -2.84 5.46
C ILE A 381 -11.44 -2.19 4.30
N LYS A 382 -12.75 -2.39 4.24
CA LYS A 382 -13.59 -1.65 3.30
C LYS A 382 -13.71 -0.20 3.78
N MET A 383 -13.31 0.74 2.93
CA MET A 383 -13.57 2.15 3.17
C MET A 383 -15.08 2.41 3.10
N GLN A 384 -15.70 2.77 4.23
CA GLN A 384 -17.15 2.95 4.31
C GLN A 384 -17.61 4.33 3.82
N THR A 385 -16.78 5.37 3.94
CA THR A 385 -17.16 6.77 3.68
C THR A 385 -16.07 7.55 2.93
N GLY A 386 -15.87 7.23 1.64
CA GLY A 386 -14.84 7.87 0.81
C GLY A 386 -15.00 9.39 0.64
N GLY A 387 -16.22 9.85 0.32
CA GLY A 387 -16.50 11.28 0.14
C GLY A 387 -16.28 12.09 1.43
N GLU A 388 -16.71 11.57 2.58
CA GLU A 388 -16.48 12.22 3.88
C GLU A 388 -14.99 12.27 4.23
N THR A 389 -14.25 11.19 3.94
CA THR A 389 -12.80 11.14 4.13
C THR A 389 -12.10 12.22 3.31
N ALA A 390 -12.42 12.33 2.02
CA ALA A 390 -11.85 13.34 1.13
C ALA A 390 -12.18 14.77 1.61
N ARG A 391 -13.43 15.01 2.00
CA ARG A 391 -13.86 16.31 2.55
C ARG A 391 -13.06 16.69 3.80
N ARG A 392 -12.97 15.80 4.79
CA ARG A 392 -12.25 16.08 6.04
C ARG A 392 -10.74 16.20 5.84
N LEU A 393 -10.17 15.45 4.90
CA LEU A 393 -8.77 15.58 4.51
C LEU A 393 -8.51 16.97 3.94
N LEU A 394 -9.37 17.46 3.05
CA LEU A 394 -9.24 18.80 2.48
C LEU A 394 -9.40 19.87 3.56
N GLN A 395 -10.43 19.77 4.41
CA GLN A 395 -10.64 20.66 5.55
C GLN A 395 -9.40 20.69 6.46
N ARG A 396 -8.83 19.53 6.79
CA ARG A 396 -7.61 19.44 7.58
C ARG A 396 -6.40 20.06 6.88
N SER A 397 -6.30 19.92 5.56
CA SER A 397 -5.24 20.53 4.76
C SER A 397 -5.31 22.06 4.77
N LEU A 398 -6.53 22.61 4.91
CA LEU A 398 -6.81 24.05 5.01
C LEU A 398 -6.78 24.58 6.46
N GLY A 399 -6.52 23.72 7.45
CA GLY A 399 -6.33 24.11 8.85
C GLY A 399 -7.43 23.69 9.82
N GLU A 400 -8.55 23.09 9.37
CA GLU A 400 -9.60 22.60 10.27
C GLU A 400 -9.17 21.28 10.95
N ARG A 401 -8.84 21.34 12.25
CA ARG A 401 -8.24 20.18 12.95
C ARG A 401 -9.22 19.24 13.61
N ASP A 402 -10.31 19.76 14.15
CA ASP A 402 -11.08 19.03 15.18
C ASP A 402 -11.76 17.77 14.65
N ALA A 403 -12.05 17.72 13.35
CA ALA A 403 -12.63 16.54 12.72
C ALA A 403 -11.59 15.45 12.45
N TRP A 404 -10.43 15.81 11.89
CA TRP A 404 -9.41 14.85 11.51
C TRP A 404 -8.59 14.41 12.73
N ASP A 405 -8.14 15.35 13.55
CA ASP A 405 -7.32 15.11 14.74
C ASP A 405 -8.18 14.87 16.00
N ALA A 406 -9.38 14.29 15.82
CA ALA A 406 -10.25 13.87 16.92
C ALA A 406 -9.63 12.72 17.72
N ILE A 407 -10.23 12.37 18.87
CA ILE A 407 -9.70 11.31 19.75
C ILE A 407 -9.66 9.98 18.99
N PRO A 408 -8.48 9.40 18.76
CA PRO A 408 -8.33 8.21 17.93
C PRO A 408 -8.70 6.94 18.70
N ARG A 409 -9.40 6.03 18.02
CA ARG A 409 -9.69 4.67 18.50
C ARG A 409 -9.22 3.67 17.47
N LEU A 410 -8.39 2.71 17.86
CA LEU A 410 -8.03 1.60 16.98
C LEU A 410 -9.24 0.66 16.87
N ALA A 411 -9.94 0.71 15.74
CA ALA A 411 -11.20 0.00 15.59
C ALA A 411 -10.97 -1.49 15.31
N GLY A 412 -11.73 -2.34 16.00
CA GLY A 412 -11.69 -3.80 15.80
C GLY A 412 -10.50 -4.51 16.45
N VAL A 413 -9.73 -3.85 17.32
CA VAL A 413 -8.54 -4.43 17.95
C VAL A 413 -8.57 -4.22 19.48
N PRO A 414 -8.42 -5.28 20.29
CA PRO A 414 -8.32 -5.15 21.74
C PRO A 414 -6.95 -4.61 22.18
N GLY A 415 -6.90 -3.92 23.32
CA GLY A 415 -5.65 -3.43 23.93
C GLY A 415 -5.60 -1.91 24.11
N ALA A 416 -4.41 -1.39 24.46
CA ALA A 416 -4.19 0.03 24.66
C ALA A 416 -4.57 0.83 23.41
N LEU A 417 -5.55 1.72 23.60
CA LEU A 417 -6.01 2.65 22.59
C LEU A 417 -4.90 3.67 22.30
N PRO A 418 -4.86 4.23 21.07
CA PRO A 418 -3.94 5.31 20.79
C PRO A 418 -4.25 6.50 21.70
N GLU A 419 -3.23 7.14 22.24
CA GLU A 419 -3.37 8.27 23.16
C GLU A 419 -3.09 9.58 22.44
N LEU A 420 -3.98 10.57 22.59
CA LEU A 420 -3.77 11.90 22.01
C LEU A 420 -2.97 12.77 22.99
N LEU A 421 -1.78 13.21 22.57
CA LEU A 421 -0.97 14.13 23.37
C LEU A 421 -1.54 15.54 23.34
N ARG A 422 -1.38 16.24 24.47
CA ARG A 422 -1.66 17.67 24.54
C ARG A 422 -0.75 18.43 23.59
N VAL A 423 -1.30 19.51 23.05
CA VAL A 423 -0.57 20.49 22.26
C VAL A 423 0.37 21.26 23.20
N VAL A 424 1.61 21.47 22.77
CA VAL A 424 2.58 22.33 23.46
C VAL A 424 2.71 23.59 22.60
N GLU A 425 2.36 24.73 23.16
CA GLU A 425 2.37 26.02 22.45
C GLU A 425 3.79 26.56 22.24
#